data_AF-A0A1E5T5R7-F1
#
_entry.id   AF-A0A1E5T5R7-F1
#
_cell.length_a   1.000
_cell.length_b   1.000
_cell.length_c   1.000
_cell.angle_alpha   90.00
_cell.angle_beta   90.00
_cell.angle_gamma   90.00
#
_symmetry.space_group_name_H-M   'P 1'
#
loop_
_entity.id
_entity.type
_entity.pdbx_description
1 polymer ?
#
loop_
_entity_poly.entity_id
_entity_poly.type
_entity_poly.pdbx_seq_one_letter_code
_entity_poly.pdbx_strand_id
1 'polypeptide(L)'
;MAEPKARTLIQQLGFFDKDLKTSSHDEIMIWLQENAHSAINRLFYTPWSDGYLDLLIRQTKQQLKDCIPELEKRMSSKKRTEADYELLGELKKWNGLKEQLERKPFQIQKIEWEKAIDQLGHNSKKFTIGFIDMAITYSYQDIWINGIPYNRNDQFDISNYSIPQWATDLSTETIYVEVKTKIPSAGELMRQLNLYRNYRPGTYVVVSPDKRFKDILSNQGISFLAPFT
;
A
#
# COMPACT_ATOMS: atom_id res chain seq x y z
N MET A 1 19.21 -27.88 -25.60
CA MET A 1 18.00 -27.05 -25.82
C MET A 1 18.46 -25.71 -26.38
N ALA A 2 17.84 -25.22 -27.45
CA ALA A 2 18.22 -23.92 -28.03
C ALA A 2 17.82 -22.78 -27.08
N GLU A 3 18.71 -21.81 -26.86
CA GLU A 3 18.39 -20.63 -26.05
C GLU A 3 17.17 -19.90 -26.66
N PRO A 4 16.16 -19.54 -25.85
CA PRO A 4 15.03 -18.76 -26.33
C PRO A 4 15.55 -17.42 -26.87
N LYS A 5 15.32 -17.15 -28.15
CA LYS A 5 15.79 -15.95 -28.85
C LYS A 5 15.06 -14.66 -28.48
N ALA A 6 13.89 -14.76 -27.83
CA ALA A 6 13.08 -13.60 -27.50
C ALA A 6 13.58 -12.93 -26.22
N ARG A 7 14.19 -11.75 -26.36
CA ARG A 7 14.59 -10.90 -25.23
C ARG A 7 13.40 -10.08 -24.74
N THR A 8 13.24 -9.99 -23.43
CA THR A 8 12.27 -9.07 -22.81
C THR A 8 12.71 -7.62 -23.03
N LEU A 9 11.80 -6.64 -22.83
CA LEU A 9 12.16 -5.22 -23.00
C LEU A 9 13.34 -4.83 -22.09
N ILE A 10 13.36 -5.31 -20.85
CA ILE A 10 14.41 -4.96 -19.88
C ILE A 10 15.78 -5.50 -20.32
N GLN A 11 15.81 -6.71 -20.90
CA GLN A 11 17.02 -7.29 -21.49
C GLN A 11 17.47 -6.53 -22.75
N GLN A 12 16.53 -6.05 -23.57
CA GLN A 12 16.85 -5.20 -24.73
C GLN A 12 17.46 -3.85 -24.31
N LEU A 13 17.07 -3.33 -23.15
CA LEU A 13 17.63 -2.12 -22.54
C LEU A 13 18.97 -2.36 -21.83
N GLY A 14 19.49 -3.60 -21.85
CA GLY A 14 20.80 -3.95 -21.31
C GLY A 14 20.82 -4.37 -19.84
N PHE A 15 19.65 -4.50 -19.20
CA PHE A 15 19.55 -5.02 -17.84
C PHE A 15 19.53 -6.54 -17.90
N PHE A 16 20.65 -7.15 -17.53
CA PHE A 16 20.79 -8.61 -17.45
C PHE A 16 20.94 -9.03 -16.01
N ASP A 17 20.05 -9.91 -15.56
CA ASP A 17 20.15 -10.46 -14.22
C ASP A 17 21.23 -11.54 -14.17
N LYS A 18 22.32 -11.25 -13.47
CA LYS A 18 23.42 -12.19 -13.25
C LYS A 18 23.19 -13.07 -12.02
N ASP A 19 22.31 -12.65 -11.11
CA ASP A 19 22.05 -13.35 -9.84
C ASP A 19 21.23 -14.63 -10.05
N LEU A 20 20.39 -14.70 -11.10
CA LEU A 20 19.63 -15.89 -11.50
C LEU A 20 20.47 -17.17 -11.70
N LYS A 21 21.80 -17.04 -11.80
CA LYS A 21 22.71 -18.17 -11.99
C LYS A 21 23.38 -18.64 -10.70
N THR A 22 23.03 -18.06 -9.55
CA THR A 22 23.74 -18.26 -8.29
C THR A 22 22.87 -18.96 -7.26
N SER A 23 23.43 -19.95 -6.55
CA SER A 23 22.72 -20.64 -5.46
C SER A 23 22.35 -19.68 -4.32
N SER A 24 23.16 -18.65 -4.07
CA SER A 24 22.88 -17.64 -3.05
C SER A 24 21.63 -16.82 -3.34
N HIS A 25 21.28 -16.60 -4.61
CA HIS A 25 20.01 -15.98 -4.97
C HIS A 25 18.83 -16.88 -4.59
N ASP A 26 18.91 -18.16 -4.95
CA ASP A 26 17.86 -19.14 -4.65
C ASP A 26 17.68 -19.32 -3.14
N GLU A 27 18.76 -19.31 -2.36
CA GLU A 27 18.72 -19.34 -0.90
C GLU A 27 17.91 -18.16 -0.32
N ILE A 28 18.09 -16.95 -0.85
CA ILE A 28 17.32 -15.77 -0.41
C ILE A 28 15.85 -15.90 -0.83
N MET A 29 15.57 -16.40 -2.03
CA MET A 29 14.22 -16.64 -2.53
C MET A 29 13.44 -17.65 -1.66
N ILE A 30 14.07 -18.77 -1.33
CA ILE A 30 13.50 -19.80 -0.44
C ILE A 30 13.28 -19.21 0.95
N TRP A 31 14.28 -18.54 1.51
CA TRP A 31 14.17 -17.90 2.82
C TRP A 31 13.01 -16.91 2.85
N LEU A 32 12.86 -16.08 1.81
CA LEU A 32 11.79 -15.09 1.74
C LEU A 32 10.41 -15.75 1.71
N GLN A 33 10.24 -16.83 0.95
CA GLN A 33 8.99 -17.58 0.92
C GLN A 33 8.64 -18.14 2.31
N GLU A 34 9.59 -18.77 2.98
CA GLU A 34 9.40 -19.36 4.31
C GLU A 34 9.13 -18.29 5.38
N ASN A 35 9.67 -17.08 5.20
CA ASN A 35 9.60 -15.98 6.15
C ASN A 35 8.68 -14.84 5.69
N ALA A 36 7.83 -15.07 4.69
CA ALA A 36 7.03 -14.02 4.05
C ALA A 36 6.14 -13.26 5.06
N HIS A 37 5.57 -13.95 6.05
CA HIS A 37 4.80 -13.32 7.11
C HIS A 37 5.67 -12.35 7.94
N SER A 38 6.83 -12.82 8.42
CA SER A 38 7.75 -11.97 9.18
C SER A 38 8.25 -10.78 8.36
N ALA A 39 8.57 -11.02 7.08
CA ALA A 39 9.01 -9.99 6.13
C ALA A 39 7.96 -8.88 5.95
N ILE A 40 6.72 -9.24 5.63
CA ILE A 40 5.61 -8.27 5.49
C ILE A 40 5.38 -7.54 6.81
N ASN A 41 5.43 -8.26 7.94
CA ASN A 41 5.22 -7.67 9.26
C ASN A 41 6.25 -6.60 9.59
N ARG A 42 7.53 -6.87 9.30
CA ARG A 42 8.63 -5.91 9.51
C ARG A 42 8.55 -4.69 8.60
N LEU A 43 8.06 -4.87 7.37
CA LEU A 43 8.04 -3.80 6.36
C LEU A 43 6.80 -2.91 6.48
N PHE A 44 5.63 -3.49 6.70
CA PHE A 44 4.34 -2.82 6.52
C PHE A 44 3.37 -3.04 7.69
N TYR A 45 3.54 -4.14 8.43
CA TYR A 45 2.60 -4.56 9.45
C TYR A 45 3.18 -4.43 10.86
N THR A 46 3.39 -3.19 11.29
CA THR A 46 3.39 -2.89 12.72
C THR A 46 1.95 -2.88 13.25
N PRO A 47 1.70 -3.01 14.57
CA PRO A 47 0.43 -2.56 15.17
C PRO A 47 0.08 -1.19 14.58
N TRP A 48 -1.21 -0.80 14.48
CA TRP A 48 -1.57 0.57 14.04
C TRP A 48 -0.58 1.53 14.67
N SER A 49 0.29 2.13 13.86
CA SER A 49 1.53 2.71 14.39
C SER A 49 1.18 3.66 15.53
N ASP A 50 2.03 3.80 16.55
CA ASP A 50 1.75 4.70 17.67
C ASP A 50 1.37 6.09 17.12
N GLY A 51 0.06 6.40 17.16
CA GLY A 51 -0.51 7.62 16.60
C GLY A 51 -1.28 7.53 15.26
N TYR A 52 -1.38 6.39 14.56
CA TYR A 52 -2.22 6.28 13.35
C TYR A 52 -3.71 6.46 13.66
N LEU A 53 -4.22 5.76 14.68
CA LEU A 53 -5.60 5.93 15.13
C LEU A 53 -5.85 7.37 15.60
N ASP A 54 -4.88 7.96 16.31
CA ASP A 54 -4.95 9.36 16.74
C ASP A 54 -4.91 10.34 15.56
N LEU A 55 -4.21 9.99 14.48
CA LEU A 55 -4.19 10.79 13.26
C LEU A 55 -5.57 10.79 12.60
N LEU A 56 -6.21 9.63 12.48
CA LEU A 56 -7.58 9.52 11.95
C LEU A 56 -8.55 10.35 12.81
N ILE A 57 -8.50 10.19 14.14
CA ILE A 57 -9.33 10.98 15.06
C ILE A 57 -9.08 12.48 14.88
N ARG A 58 -7.81 12.91 14.79
CA ARG A 58 -7.46 14.32 14.57
C ARG A 58 -7.99 14.86 13.25
N GLN A 59 -7.86 14.11 12.17
CA GLN A 59 -8.37 14.48 10.85
C GLN A 59 -9.90 14.60 10.86
N THR A 60 -10.61 13.65 11.46
CA THR A 60 -12.07 13.69 11.61
C THR A 60 -12.51 14.89 12.44
N LYS A 61 -11.83 15.21 13.55
CA LYS A 61 -12.12 16.42 14.34
C LYS A 61 -11.98 17.68 13.51
N GLN A 62 -10.92 17.77 12.72
CA GLN A 62 -10.69 18.91 11.85
C GLN A 62 -11.78 19.01 10.77
N GLN A 63 -12.15 17.90 10.15
CA GLN A 63 -13.21 17.86 9.14
C GLN A 63 -14.58 18.30 9.73
N LEU A 64 -14.95 17.85 10.92
CA LEU A 64 -16.16 18.31 11.61
C LEU A 64 -16.11 19.82 11.87
N LYS A 65 -14.98 20.32 12.38
CA LYS A 65 -14.79 21.75 12.65
C LYS A 65 -14.99 22.59 11.38
N ASP A 66 -14.56 22.08 10.23
CA ASP A 66 -14.68 22.77 8.95
C ASP A 66 -16.11 22.70 8.38
N CYS A 67 -16.84 21.60 8.60
CA CYS A 67 -18.17 21.39 8.02
C CYS A 67 -19.33 21.93 8.88
N ILE A 68 -19.22 21.87 10.21
CA ILE A 68 -20.30 22.23 11.15
C ILE A 68 -20.88 23.64 10.92
N PRO A 69 -20.06 24.71 10.74
CA PRO A 69 -20.61 26.06 10.59
C PRO A 69 -21.56 26.21 9.39
N GLU A 70 -21.23 25.58 8.26
CA GLU A 70 -22.05 25.64 7.06
C GLU A 70 -23.30 24.74 7.19
N LEU A 71 -23.19 23.61 7.91
CA LEU A 71 -24.36 22.79 8.26
C LEU A 71 -25.37 23.57 9.09
N GLU A 72 -24.93 24.25 10.16
CA GLU A 72 -25.79 25.07 11.03
C GLU A 72 -26.56 26.14 10.25
N LYS A 73 -25.84 26.86 9.38
CA LYS A 73 -26.41 27.86 8.49
C LYS A 73 -27.51 27.28 7.59
N ARG A 74 -27.27 26.10 7.01
CA ARG A 74 -28.21 25.45 6.10
C ARG A 74 -29.41 24.85 6.81
N MET A 75 -29.21 24.29 8.00
CA MET A 75 -30.31 23.79 8.84
C MET A 75 -31.30 24.90 9.21
N SER A 76 -30.83 26.14 9.36
CA SER A 76 -31.69 27.30 9.62
C SER A 76 -32.55 27.72 8.42
N SER A 77 -32.15 27.34 7.20
CA SER A 77 -32.79 27.75 5.93
C SER A 77 -33.81 26.75 5.36
N LYS A 78 -33.84 25.52 5.88
CA LYS A 78 -34.71 24.43 5.40
C LYS A 78 -35.49 23.86 6.57
N LYS A 79 -36.69 23.32 6.31
CA LYS A 79 -37.41 22.54 7.32
C LYS A 79 -36.58 21.29 7.66
N ARG A 80 -36.32 21.06 8.94
CA ARG A 80 -35.53 19.95 9.49
C ARG A 80 -36.31 19.25 10.59
N THR A 81 -35.91 18.02 10.89
CA THR A 81 -36.51 17.19 11.93
C THR A 81 -35.79 17.39 13.26
N GLU A 82 -36.43 17.00 14.37
CA GLU A 82 -35.79 17.01 15.69
C GLU A 82 -34.51 16.15 15.69
N ALA A 83 -34.57 14.98 15.05
CA ALA A 83 -33.44 14.06 14.92
C ALA A 83 -32.22 14.71 14.22
N ASP A 84 -32.45 15.62 13.25
CA ASP A 84 -31.36 16.35 12.61
C ASP A 84 -30.65 17.29 13.61
N TYR A 85 -31.40 17.98 14.47
CA TYR A 85 -30.83 18.86 15.49
C TYR A 85 -30.11 18.09 16.59
N GLU A 86 -30.64 16.94 16.98
CA GLU A 86 -29.98 16.01 17.91
C GLU A 86 -28.64 15.54 17.34
N LEU A 87 -28.63 15.04 16.09
CA LEU A 87 -27.42 14.60 15.41
C LEU A 87 -26.38 15.73 15.32
N LEU A 88 -26.78 16.94 14.92
CA LEU A 88 -25.87 18.09 14.91
C LEU A 88 -25.27 18.36 16.30
N GLY A 89 -26.09 18.27 17.35
CA GLY A 89 -25.67 18.42 18.73
C GLY A 89 -24.63 17.37 19.15
N GLU A 90 -24.80 16.12 18.71
CA GLU A 90 -23.84 15.03 18.93
C GLU A 90 -22.53 15.23 18.15
N LEU A 91 -22.61 15.61 16.87
CA LEU A 91 -21.44 15.91 16.03
C LEU A 91 -20.58 17.02 16.64
N LYS A 92 -21.21 18.07 17.21
CA LYS A 92 -20.51 19.17 17.90
C LYS A 92 -19.80 18.73 19.17
N LYS A 93 -20.31 17.70 19.84
CA LYS A 93 -19.75 17.17 21.10
C LYS A 93 -18.79 16.00 20.88
N TRP A 94 -18.69 15.48 19.65
CA TRP A 94 -17.86 14.34 19.33
C TRP A 94 -16.38 14.64 19.61
N ASN A 95 -15.74 13.84 20.47
CA ASN A 95 -14.37 14.07 20.92
C ASN A 95 -13.37 12.98 20.51
N GLY A 96 -13.79 12.06 19.64
CA GLY A 96 -13.00 10.89 19.25
C GLY A 96 -13.69 9.59 19.61
N LEU A 97 -12.96 8.49 19.41
CA LEU A 97 -13.42 7.13 19.69
C LEU A 97 -12.64 6.60 20.90
N LYS A 98 -13.35 5.99 21.85
CA LYS A 98 -12.75 5.44 23.09
C LYS A 98 -12.27 4.01 22.92
N GLU A 99 -12.83 3.27 21.97
CA GLU A 99 -12.46 1.89 21.71
C GLU A 99 -11.17 1.84 20.90
N GLN A 100 -10.17 1.15 21.44
CA GLN A 100 -8.99 0.76 20.67
C GLN A 100 -9.37 -0.44 19.82
N LEU A 101 -9.23 -0.29 18.50
CA LEU A 101 -9.39 -1.41 17.58
C LEU A 101 -8.12 -2.23 17.51
N GLU A 102 -8.24 -3.52 17.78
CA GLU A 102 -7.18 -4.48 17.54
C GLU A 102 -7.03 -4.71 16.03
N ARG A 103 -5.79 -4.59 15.54
CA ARG A 103 -5.47 -4.92 14.15
C ARG A 103 -5.45 -6.44 14.01
N LYS A 104 -6.38 -7.01 13.25
CA LYS A 104 -6.33 -8.43 12.91
C LYS A 104 -5.04 -8.76 12.16
N PRO A 105 -4.46 -9.97 12.28
CA PRO A 105 -3.35 -10.38 11.43
C PRO A 105 -3.73 -10.33 9.95
N PHE A 106 -2.79 -9.93 9.08
CA PHE A 106 -2.96 -10.09 7.64
C PHE A 106 -2.86 -11.57 7.26
N GLN A 107 -3.31 -11.90 6.05
CA GLN A 107 -3.24 -13.25 5.51
C GLN A 107 -2.57 -13.24 4.14
N ILE A 108 -1.51 -14.03 3.98
CA ILE A 108 -0.91 -14.25 2.66
C ILE A 108 -1.90 -15.06 1.80
N GLN A 109 -2.28 -14.49 0.68
CA GLN A 109 -3.20 -15.10 -0.28
C GLN A 109 -2.45 -15.86 -1.37
N LYS A 110 -1.31 -15.30 -1.82
CA LYS A 110 -0.57 -15.85 -2.94
C LYS A 110 0.91 -15.45 -2.91
N ILE A 111 1.78 -16.37 -3.31
CA ILE A 111 3.18 -16.11 -3.61
C ILE A 111 3.43 -16.60 -5.04
N GLU A 112 3.95 -15.74 -5.90
CA GLU A 112 4.30 -16.06 -7.29
C GLU A 112 5.78 -15.78 -7.50
N TRP A 113 6.53 -16.81 -7.90
CA TRP A 113 7.94 -16.66 -8.30
C TRP A 113 8.01 -16.22 -9.76
N GLU A 114 9.04 -15.45 -10.10
CA GLU A 114 9.32 -14.94 -11.44
C GLU A 114 8.07 -14.33 -12.09
N LYS A 115 7.43 -13.40 -11.38
CA LYS A 115 6.18 -12.79 -11.84
C LYS A 115 6.44 -11.95 -13.08
N ALA A 116 5.81 -12.31 -14.19
CA ALA A 116 5.85 -11.52 -15.41
C ALA A 116 5.26 -10.11 -15.18
N ILE A 117 6.01 -9.09 -15.58
CA ILE A 117 5.58 -7.70 -15.65
C ILE A 117 5.19 -7.42 -17.09
N ASP A 118 3.90 -7.43 -17.38
CA ASP A 118 3.38 -7.20 -18.73
C ASP A 118 2.73 -5.82 -18.88
N GLN A 119 2.83 -5.25 -20.08
CA GLN A 119 2.00 -4.13 -20.48
C GLN A 119 0.55 -4.60 -20.69
N LEU A 120 -0.38 -4.10 -19.87
CA LEU A 120 -1.82 -4.33 -20.06
C LEU A 120 -2.35 -3.37 -21.12
N GLY A 121 -2.47 -3.84 -22.36
CA GLY A 121 -3.06 -3.06 -23.44
C GLY A 121 -4.59 -3.11 -23.42
N HIS A 122 -5.24 -1.95 -23.38
CA HIS A 122 -6.62 -1.82 -23.87
C HIS A 122 -6.64 -1.71 -25.41
N ASN A 123 -5.52 -1.29 -26.04
CA ASN A 123 -5.31 -1.13 -27.50
C ASN A 123 -3.86 -1.38 -28.01
N SER A 124 -2.93 -1.80 -27.15
CA SER A 124 -1.54 -2.13 -27.54
C SER A 124 -1.28 -3.63 -27.52
N LYS A 125 -0.34 -4.13 -28.34
CA LYS A 125 0.09 -5.54 -28.29
C LYS A 125 0.59 -5.85 -26.87
N LYS A 126 0.09 -6.93 -26.27
CA LYS A 126 0.60 -7.43 -24.99
C LYS A 126 2.03 -7.95 -25.22
N PHE A 127 2.98 -7.45 -24.44
CA PHE A 127 4.33 -8.00 -24.39
C PHE A 127 4.89 -7.89 -22.97
N THR A 128 5.81 -8.79 -22.66
CA THR A 128 6.45 -8.89 -21.35
C THR A 128 7.63 -7.93 -21.26
N ILE A 129 7.59 -7.07 -20.25
CA ILE A 129 8.64 -6.10 -19.95
C ILE A 129 9.84 -6.81 -19.32
N GLY A 130 9.57 -7.70 -18.38
CA GLY A 130 10.55 -8.49 -17.65
C GLY A 130 9.85 -9.36 -16.61
N PHE A 131 10.64 -9.93 -15.71
CA PHE A 131 10.17 -10.76 -14.61
C PHE A 131 10.70 -10.14 -13.32
N ILE A 132 9.83 -9.98 -12.33
CA ILE A 132 10.22 -9.63 -10.96
C ILE A 132 10.36 -10.94 -10.18
N ASP A 133 11.36 -11.05 -9.31
CA ASP A 133 11.73 -12.33 -8.68
C ASP A 133 10.59 -12.94 -7.88
N MET A 134 9.85 -12.13 -7.11
CA MET A 134 8.69 -12.62 -6.38
C MET A 134 7.57 -11.57 -6.32
N ALA A 135 6.31 -12.00 -6.38
CA ALA A 135 5.16 -11.20 -6.03
C ALA A 135 4.40 -11.87 -4.88
N ILE A 136 4.13 -11.12 -3.81
CA ILE A 136 3.42 -11.62 -2.64
C ILE A 136 2.13 -10.81 -2.49
N THR A 137 1.00 -11.48 -2.62
CA THR A 137 -0.33 -10.91 -2.41
C THR A 137 -0.83 -11.28 -1.03
N TYR A 138 -1.24 -10.30 -0.23
CA TYR A 138 -1.81 -10.50 1.09
C TYR A 138 -3.06 -9.64 1.28
N SER A 139 -3.97 -10.14 2.11
CA SER A 139 -5.14 -9.39 2.55
C SER A 139 -4.94 -8.88 3.97
N TYR A 140 -5.44 -7.68 4.24
CA TYR A 140 -5.33 -7.03 5.54
C TYR A 140 -6.58 -6.22 5.86
N GLN A 141 -6.77 -5.97 7.14
CA GLN A 141 -7.86 -5.11 7.59
C GLN A 141 -7.45 -3.65 7.42
N ASP A 142 -8.20 -2.91 6.62
CA ASP A 142 -8.15 -1.45 6.57
C ASP A 142 -9.04 -0.84 7.63
N ILE A 143 -8.73 0.38 8.05
CA ILE A 143 -9.49 1.12 9.05
C ILE A 143 -9.61 2.60 8.66
N TRP A 144 -10.79 3.16 8.87
CA TRP A 144 -11.07 4.58 8.77
C TRP A 144 -12.20 4.96 9.71
N ILE A 145 -12.50 6.26 9.79
CA ILE A 145 -13.66 6.76 10.52
C ILE A 145 -14.73 7.12 9.49
N ASN A 146 -15.90 6.47 9.58
CA ASN A 146 -17.07 6.79 8.76
C ASN A 146 -17.99 7.78 9.50
N GLY A 147 -19.07 8.23 8.85
CA GLY A 147 -20.09 9.11 9.42
C GLY A 147 -19.97 10.57 8.99
N ILE A 148 -18.90 10.91 8.27
CA ILE A 148 -18.74 12.21 7.63
C ILE A 148 -18.60 12.00 6.12
N PRO A 149 -19.40 12.70 5.29
CA PRO A 149 -19.30 12.62 3.85
C PRO A 149 -17.93 13.12 3.32
N TYR A 150 -17.36 12.35 2.40
CA TYR A 150 -16.07 12.67 1.75
C TYR A 150 -16.20 13.74 0.67
N ASN A 151 -17.32 13.76 -0.07
CA ASN A 151 -17.53 14.72 -1.15
C ASN A 151 -17.96 16.08 -0.60
N ARG A 152 -17.34 17.16 -1.10
CA ARG A 152 -17.74 18.53 -0.73
C ARG A 152 -19.22 18.80 -0.94
N ASN A 153 -19.82 18.27 -2.00
CA ASN A 153 -21.24 18.49 -2.28
C ASN A 153 -22.14 17.84 -1.23
N ASP A 154 -21.71 16.71 -0.67
CA ASP A 154 -22.48 15.92 0.30
C ASP A 154 -22.29 16.43 1.74
N GLN A 155 -21.20 17.19 2.00
CA GLN A 155 -20.87 17.79 3.29
C GLN A 155 -21.87 18.84 3.78
N PHE A 156 -22.79 19.29 2.94
CA PHE A 156 -23.71 20.37 3.25
C PHE A 156 -25.14 19.93 3.59
N ASP A 157 -25.43 18.63 3.58
CA ASP A 157 -26.72 18.10 4.04
C ASP A 157 -26.53 17.12 5.20
N ILE A 158 -27.20 17.41 6.31
CA ILE A 158 -27.07 16.65 7.56
C ILE A 158 -27.58 15.21 7.42
N SER A 159 -28.48 14.95 6.46
CA SER A 159 -28.93 13.59 6.14
C SER A 159 -27.82 12.67 5.66
N ASN A 160 -26.67 13.21 5.26
CA ASN A 160 -25.50 12.45 4.82
C ASN A 160 -24.51 12.16 5.96
N TYR A 161 -24.82 12.60 7.18
CA TYR A 161 -23.98 12.41 8.36
C TYR A 161 -24.52 11.30 9.25
N SER A 162 -23.62 10.72 10.02
CA SER A 162 -23.93 9.94 11.21
C SER A 162 -22.85 10.18 12.27
N ILE A 163 -23.07 9.71 13.49
CA ILE A 163 -22.05 9.83 14.54
C ILE A 163 -20.78 9.11 14.06
N PRO A 164 -19.61 9.78 14.07
CA PRO A 164 -18.41 9.15 13.56
C PRO A 164 -18.05 7.90 14.35
N GLN A 165 -17.80 6.82 13.63
CA GLN A 165 -17.53 5.49 14.17
C GLN A 165 -16.44 4.80 13.36
N TRP A 166 -15.76 3.84 13.99
CA TRP A 166 -14.80 3.02 13.29
C TRP A 166 -15.48 2.21 12.19
N ALA A 167 -14.83 2.15 11.04
CA ALA A 167 -15.20 1.28 9.93
C ALA A 167 -13.96 0.54 9.44
N THR A 168 -14.16 -0.69 8.97
CA THR A 168 -13.08 -1.53 8.48
C THR A 168 -13.50 -2.26 7.22
N ASP A 169 -12.56 -2.46 6.29
CA ASP A 169 -12.72 -3.34 5.13
C ASP A 169 -11.62 -4.40 5.11
N LEU A 170 -11.82 -5.43 4.31
CA LEU A 170 -10.75 -6.32 3.90
C LEU A 170 -10.14 -5.80 2.59
N SER A 171 -8.93 -5.28 2.69
CA SER A 171 -8.15 -4.86 1.53
C SER A 171 -7.17 -5.93 1.11
N THR A 172 -6.74 -5.86 -0.14
CA THR A 172 -5.71 -6.75 -0.70
C THR A 172 -4.63 -5.91 -1.35
N GLU A 173 -3.38 -6.23 -1.07
CA GLU A 173 -2.22 -5.59 -1.67
C GLU A 173 -1.27 -6.65 -2.24
N THR A 174 -0.50 -6.26 -3.25
CA THR A 174 0.60 -7.06 -3.78
C THR A 174 1.90 -6.28 -3.66
N ILE A 175 2.90 -6.90 -3.05
CA ILE A 175 4.27 -6.41 -3.04
C ILE A 175 5.07 -7.13 -4.13
N TYR A 176 5.90 -6.37 -4.83
CA TYR A 176 6.80 -6.86 -5.87
C TYR A 176 8.23 -6.85 -5.33
N VAL A 177 8.88 -8.00 -5.29
CA VAL A 177 10.15 -8.20 -4.62
C VAL A 177 11.23 -8.51 -5.64
N GLU A 178 12.28 -7.69 -5.65
CA GLU A 178 13.52 -7.95 -6.37
C GLU A 178 14.58 -8.44 -5.37
N VAL A 179 15.16 -9.61 -5.64
CA VAL A 179 16.24 -10.20 -4.86
C VAL A 179 17.57 -9.86 -5.51
N LYS A 180 18.54 -9.44 -4.69
CA LYS A 180 19.91 -9.21 -5.14
C LYS A 180 20.91 -9.77 -4.14
N THR A 181 21.88 -10.54 -4.60
CA THR A 181 22.97 -11.03 -3.73
C THR A 181 23.96 -9.90 -3.44
N LYS A 182 24.17 -9.02 -4.42
CA LYS A 182 24.96 -7.80 -4.33
C LYS A 182 24.37 -6.75 -5.25
N ILE A 183 24.40 -5.49 -4.85
CA ILE A 183 23.91 -4.38 -5.67
C ILE A 183 25.14 -3.70 -6.32
N PRO A 184 25.33 -3.80 -7.64
CA PRO A 184 26.47 -3.15 -8.30
C PRO A 184 26.34 -1.63 -8.29
N SER A 185 25.13 -1.14 -8.60
CA SER A 185 24.80 0.28 -8.68
C SER A 185 23.34 0.52 -8.29
N ALA A 186 23.11 1.45 -7.36
CA ALA A 186 21.76 1.91 -7.05
C ALA A 186 21.05 2.51 -8.27
N GLY A 187 21.78 3.23 -9.13
CA GLY A 187 21.20 3.89 -10.30
C GLY A 187 20.65 2.90 -11.33
N GLU A 188 21.36 1.79 -11.54
CA GLU A 188 20.93 0.72 -12.44
C GLU A 188 19.66 0.04 -11.91
N LEU A 189 19.68 -0.38 -10.64
CA LEU A 189 18.55 -1.01 -9.96
C LEU A 189 17.31 -0.10 -9.94
N MET A 190 17.49 1.19 -9.63
CA MET A 190 16.38 2.15 -9.62
C MET A 190 15.78 2.33 -11.02
N ARG A 191 16.60 2.36 -12.08
CA ARG A 191 16.08 2.45 -13.45
C ARG A 191 15.28 1.20 -13.83
N GLN A 192 15.75 0.02 -13.45
CA GLN A 192 15.05 -1.25 -13.63
C GLN A 192 13.68 -1.24 -12.91
N LEU A 193 13.66 -0.91 -11.61
CA LEU A 193 12.44 -0.91 -10.80
C LEU A 193 11.45 0.19 -11.23
N ASN A 194 11.94 1.37 -11.62
CA ASN A 194 11.07 2.42 -12.14
C ASN A 194 10.46 2.05 -13.49
N LEU A 195 11.17 1.28 -14.33
CA LEU A 195 10.58 0.71 -15.53
C LEU A 195 9.42 -0.20 -15.17
N TYR A 196 9.60 -1.13 -14.23
CA TYR A 196 8.51 -2.00 -13.78
C TYR A 196 7.33 -1.21 -13.20
N ARG A 197 7.58 -0.21 -12.33
CA ARG A 197 6.55 0.67 -11.75
C ARG A 197 5.68 1.37 -12.78
N ASN A 198 6.26 1.77 -13.91
CA ASN A 198 5.50 2.42 -14.99
C ASN A 198 4.46 1.50 -15.63
N TYR A 199 4.69 0.18 -15.64
CA TYR A 199 3.75 -0.80 -16.19
C TYR A 199 2.89 -1.46 -15.12
N ARG A 200 3.42 -1.58 -13.91
CA ARG A 200 2.76 -2.19 -12.74
C ARG A 200 2.99 -1.30 -11.51
N PRO A 201 2.09 -0.33 -11.27
CA PRO A 201 2.10 0.44 -10.04
C PRO A 201 1.90 -0.48 -8.83
N GLY A 202 2.59 -0.17 -7.74
CA GLY A 202 2.49 -0.93 -6.50
C GLY A 202 3.71 -0.73 -5.61
N THR A 203 3.75 -1.52 -4.53
CA THR A 203 4.83 -1.49 -3.55
C THR A 203 5.97 -2.38 -4.02
N TYR A 204 7.18 -1.82 -4.14
CA TYR A 204 8.38 -2.56 -4.55
C TYR A 204 9.35 -2.67 -3.38
N VAL A 205 9.88 -3.88 -3.21
CA VAL A 205 10.80 -4.24 -2.14
C VAL A 205 12.08 -4.81 -2.76
N VAL A 206 13.23 -4.36 -2.27
CA VAL A 206 14.52 -5.00 -2.56
C VAL A 206 14.90 -5.86 -1.36
N VAL A 207 15.14 -7.15 -1.60
CA VAL A 207 15.68 -8.06 -0.59
C VAL A 207 17.15 -8.34 -0.92
N SER A 208 18.04 -7.90 -0.04
CA SER A 208 19.48 -8.06 -0.26
C SER A 208 20.28 -8.05 1.03
N PRO A 209 21.32 -8.89 1.18
CA PRO A 209 22.27 -8.76 2.27
C PRO A 209 23.14 -7.49 2.11
N ASP A 210 23.23 -6.91 0.91
CA ASP A 210 24.01 -5.72 0.62
C ASP A 210 23.25 -4.43 0.99
N LYS A 211 23.49 -3.94 2.21
CA LYS A 211 22.78 -2.78 2.79
C LYS A 211 23.30 -1.42 2.31
N ARG A 212 24.35 -1.36 1.47
CA ARG A 212 25.04 -0.12 1.09
C ARG A 212 24.12 0.96 0.51
N PHE A 213 23.04 0.54 -0.15
CA PHE A 213 22.10 1.44 -0.82
C PHE A 213 20.71 1.51 -0.18
N LYS A 214 20.54 0.94 1.03
CA LYS A 214 19.24 0.88 1.73
C LYS A 214 18.57 2.26 1.81
N ASP A 215 19.30 3.27 2.29
CA ASP A 215 18.75 4.60 2.53
C ASP A 215 18.40 5.32 1.22
N ILE A 216 19.24 5.16 0.19
CA ILE A 216 19.00 5.73 -1.15
C ILE A 216 17.73 5.12 -1.75
N LEU A 217 17.54 3.81 -1.66
CA LEU A 217 16.33 3.13 -2.13
C LEU A 217 15.09 3.60 -1.35
N SER A 218 15.19 3.68 -0.03
CA SER A 218 14.09 4.12 0.84
C SER A 218 13.65 5.56 0.53
N ASN A 219 14.60 6.46 0.27
CA ASN A 219 14.32 7.84 -0.14
C ASN A 219 13.61 7.95 -1.50
N GLN A 220 13.65 6.90 -2.33
CA GLN A 220 12.94 6.80 -3.61
C GLN A 220 11.63 5.98 -3.50
N GLY A 221 11.19 5.74 -2.26
CA GLY A 221 9.98 4.96 -1.98
C GLY A 221 10.12 3.48 -2.33
N ILE A 222 11.34 2.93 -2.38
CA ILE A 222 11.60 1.49 -2.54
C ILE A 222 11.92 0.92 -1.16
N SER A 223 11.10 -0.01 -0.67
CA SER A 223 11.33 -0.68 0.60
C SER A 223 12.54 -1.60 0.52
N PHE A 224 13.24 -1.79 1.63
CA PHE A 224 14.44 -2.64 1.68
C PHE A 224 14.38 -3.60 2.87
N LEU A 225 14.69 -4.87 2.63
CA LEU A 225 14.77 -5.92 3.63
C LEU A 225 16.11 -6.66 3.52
N ALA A 226 16.77 -6.87 4.66
CA ALA A 226 17.94 -7.74 4.71
C ALA A 226 17.51 -9.17 5.07
N PRO A 227 17.90 -10.19 4.28
CA PRO A 227 17.58 -11.58 4.59
C PRO A 227 18.39 -12.10 5.77
N PHE A 228 17.94 -13.20 6.36
CA PHE A 228 18.63 -13.92 7.45
C PHE A 228 18.84 -13.12 8.75
N THR A 229 17.94 -12.17 9.04
CA THR A 229 17.99 -11.31 10.24
C THR A 229 16.81 -11.51 11.17
#